data_AF-A0A5C4IZ23-F1
#
_entry.id   AF-A0A5C4IZ23-F1
#
_cell.length_a   1.000
_cell.length_b   1.000
_cell.length_c   1.000
_cell.angle_alpha   90.00
_cell.angle_beta   90.00
_cell.angle_gamma   90.00
#
_symmetry.space_group_name_H-M   'P 1'
#
loop_
_entity.id
_entity.type
_entity.pdbx_description
1 polymer ?
#
loop_
_entity_poly.entity_id
_entity_poly.type
_entity_poly.pdbx_seq_one_letter_code
_entity_poly.pdbx_strand_id
1 'polypeptide(L)'
;MATHVIPAPTAPPTARPTTAPTAAPSGTGTGTAPTAPASAPGPAYGAVPVTGAWLPLSAAFTDAVTDLTDREDLTVRCAPGLGRGAPGCYVPSLAAIELDGIHLGQQPGTCDPTRPADRERYPALWGVLTHEAAHATHTRWTIPGDASAAAAQAALALEESRIEVAQIRRRPADRRWIRACVTRLVFAEFTSPTAPPAATSATTPPAASSGTPPVTTPNTAMTPWNAGYAAALLLARTDAGILKPAETGKLAAAVLGVLGPTRLSALSALWHLAHATRDDDADTMMDLARRWCRILDVNPDRPA
;
A
#
# COMPACT_ATOMS: atom_id res chain seq x y z
N MET A 1 -0.02 -0.77 -5.24
CA MET A 1 0.35 -1.45 -3.98
C MET A 1 0.00 -0.55 -2.83
N ALA A 2 -1.15 -0.84 -2.22
CA ALA A 2 -1.51 -0.31 -0.92
C ALA A 2 -1.10 -1.38 0.08
N THR A 3 -0.17 -1.09 0.97
CA THR A 3 0.19 -2.02 2.04
C THR A 3 -0.95 -1.96 3.03
N HIS A 4 -1.79 -2.99 3.06
CA HIS A 4 -2.93 -3.03 3.97
C HIS A 4 -2.41 -3.33 5.37
N VAL A 5 -2.00 -2.29 6.11
CA VAL A 5 -1.97 -2.35 7.57
C VAL A 5 -3.42 -2.50 8.02
N ILE A 6 -3.82 -3.73 8.37
CA ILE A 6 -5.17 -4.00 8.85
C ILE A 6 -5.26 -3.60 10.34
N PRO A 7 -6.05 -2.57 10.71
CA PRO A 7 -6.25 -2.23 12.11
C PRO A 7 -7.06 -3.33 12.84
N ALA A 8 -6.82 -3.49 14.14
CA ALA A 8 -7.59 -4.40 14.98
C ALA A 8 -9.08 -3.99 15.09
N PRO A 9 -10.03 -4.92 15.26
CA PRO A 9 -11.43 -4.58 15.42
C PRO A 9 -11.69 -3.84 16.75
N THR A 10 -12.26 -2.65 16.68
CA THR A 10 -12.78 -1.90 17.84
C THR A 10 -14.13 -2.46 18.30
N ALA A 11 -14.31 -2.60 19.61
CA ALA A 11 -15.59 -2.95 20.23
C ALA A 11 -16.64 -1.85 20.00
N PRO A 12 -17.94 -2.19 19.83
CA PRO A 12 -18.97 -1.23 19.48
C PRO A 12 -19.29 -0.25 20.63
N PRO A 13 -19.43 1.06 20.37
CA PRO A 13 -19.87 2.02 21.37
C PRO A 13 -21.40 1.97 21.57
N THR A 14 -21.81 2.10 22.83
CA THR A 14 -23.21 2.20 23.27
C THR A 14 -23.82 3.56 22.88
N ALA A 15 -24.94 3.53 22.17
CA ALA A 15 -25.62 4.72 21.64
C ALA A 15 -26.31 5.57 22.71
N ARG A 16 -26.28 6.90 22.54
CA ARG A 16 -27.21 7.86 23.18
C ARG A 16 -27.65 8.90 22.13
N PRO A 17 -28.95 9.28 22.07
CA PRO A 17 -29.46 10.10 20.99
C PRO A 17 -29.33 11.59 21.29
N THR A 18 -29.09 12.43 20.27
CA THR A 18 -29.50 13.85 20.27
C THR A 18 -29.57 14.42 18.85
N THR A 19 -30.38 15.45 18.74
CA THR A 19 -31.15 15.95 17.60
C THR A 19 -30.39 16.90 16.67
N ALA A 20 -30.72 16.85 15.37
CA ALA A 20 -30.25 17.77 14.32
C ALA A 20 -31.07 19.07 14.24
N PRO A 21 -30.50 20.12 13.60
CA PRO A 21 -31.30 20.93 12.68
C PRO A 21 -30.64 21.15 11.30
N THR A 22 -31.53 21.36 10.34
CA THR A 22 -31.41 21.43 8.87
C THR A 22 -30.74 22.71 8.35
N ALA A 23 -29.92 22.59 7.29
CA ALA A 23 -29.66 23.67 6.33
C ALA A 23 -29.41 23.13 4.91
N ALA A 24 -29.98 23.82 3.91
CA ALA A 24 -30.10 23.47 2.50
C ALA A 24 -28.94 24.05 1.63
N PRO A 25 -28.81 23.67 0.34
CA PRO A 25 -27.52 23.50 -0.35
C PRO A 25 -27.04 24.71 -1.16
N SER A 26 -25.75 24.76 -1.47
CA SER A 26 -25.21 25.55 -2.58
C SER A 26 -24.07 24.79 -3.25
N GLY A 27 -24.16 24.66 -4.58
CA GLY A 27 -23.45 23.68 -5.37
C GLY A 27 -21.96 23.95 -5.55
N THR A 28 -21.18 22.89 -5.42
CA THR A 28 -19.83 22.72 -5.95
C THR A 28 -19.72 21.30 -6.45
N GLY A 29 -19.25 21.10 -7.68
CA GLY A 29 -19.06 19.79 -8.29
C GLY A 29 -18.15 18.94 -7.41
N THR A 30 -18.74 17.99 -6.69
CA THR A 30 -18.03 17.09 -5.81
C THR A 30 -17.21 16.14 -6.67
N GLY A 31 -15.88 16.23 -6.61
CA GLY A 31 -15.02 15.12 -7.00
C GLY A 31 -15.33 13.97 -6.06
N THR A 32 -16.24 13.09 -6.45
CA THR A 32 -16.58 11.92 -5.65
C THR A 32 -15.32 11.06 -5.60
N ALA A 33 -14.71 10.93 -4.41
CA ALA A 33 -13.79 9.83 -4.17
C ALA A 33 -14.53 8.57 -4.61
N PRO A 34 -13.96 7.72 -5.48
CA PRO A 34 -14.65 6.51 -5.88
C PRO A 34 -15.05 5.77 -4.60
N THR A 35 -16.31 5.33 -4.51
CA THR A 35 -16.73 4.37 -3.49
C THR A 35 -15.82 3.17 -3.71
N ALA A 36 -14.80 3.04 -2.86
CA ALA A 36 -13.89 1.91 -2.98
C ALA A 36 -14.75 0.66 -2.83
N PRO A 37 -14.59 -0.36 -3.69
CA PRO A 37 -15.03 -1.68 -3.29
C PRO A 37 -14.36 -1.91 -1.93
N ALA A 38 -15.15 -2.16 -0.88
CA ALA A 38 -14.60 -2.66 0.36
C ALA A 38 -13.70 -3.83 -0.04
N SER A 39 -12.38 -3.72 0.20
CA SER A 39 -11.48 -4.84 -0.04
C SER A 39 -12.10 -6.02 0.68
N ALA A 40 -12.52 -7.03 -0.07
CA ALA A 40 -13.05 -8.24 0.52
C ALA A 40 -12.03 -8.69 1.57
N PRO A 41 -12.46 -9.08 2.79
CA PRO A 41 -11.52 -9.47 3.82
C PRO A 41 -10.58 -10.51 3.22
N GLY A 42 -9.29 -10.18 3.18
CA GLY A 42 -8.28 -11.12 2.72
C GLY A 42 -8.40 -12.42 3.52
N PRO A 43 -7.99 -13.56 2.96
CA PRO A 43 -8.12 -14.84 3.63
C PRO A 43 -7.61 -14.76 5.08
N ALA A 44 -8.29 -15.47 6.00
CA ALA A 44 -7.89 -15.51 7.39
C ALA A 44 -6.41 -15.88 7.51
N TYR A 45 -5.70 -15.31 8.49
CA TYR A 45 -4.30 -15.69 8.71
C TYR A 45 -4.20 -17.21 8.89
N GLY A 46 -3.24 -17.84 8.21
CA GLY A 46 -3.09 -19.29 8.21
C GLY A 46 -3.96 -20.06 7.20
N ALA A 47 -4.89 -19.41 6.47
CA ALA A 47 -5.75 -20.11 5.50
C ALA A 47 -4.98 -20.63 4.28
N VAL A 48 -3.90 -19.96 3.86
CA VAL A 48 -2.98 -20.45 2.84
C VAL A 48 -1.92 -21.32 3.55
N PRO A 49 -1.88 -22.64 3.31
CA PRO A 49 -0.90 -23.51 3.96
C PRO A 49 0.51 -23.27 3.39
N VAL A 50 1.50 -23.21 4.27
CA VAL A 50 2.92 -23.13 3.87
C VAL A 50 3.51 -24.53 3.96
N THR A 51 3.86 -25.12 2.82
CA THR A 51 4.26 -26.54 2.72
C THR A 51 5.51 -26.73 1.86
N GLY A 52 6.10 -27.92 1.93
CA GLY A 52 7.28 -28.28 1.14
C GLY A 52 8.44 -27.31 1.39
N ALA A 53 9.15 -26.92 0.33
CA ALA A 53 10.32 -26.04 0.39
C ALA A 53 10.00 -24.59 0.84
N TRP A 54 8.72 -24.18 0.86
CA TRP A 54 8.32 -22.86 1.36
C TRP A 54 8.38 -22.75 2.88
N LEU A 55 8.20 -23.88 3.60
CA LEU A 55 8.27 -23.91 5.06
C LEU A 55 9.68 -23.58 5.59
N PRO A 56 10.77 -24.25 5.17
CA PRO A 56 12.12 -23.87 5.61
C PRO A 56 12.51 -22.49 5.12
N LEU A 57 12.06 -22.05 3.93
CA LEU A 57 12.32 -20.69 3.47
C LEU A 57 11.63 -19.63 4.35
N SER A 58 10.39 -19.89 4.79
CA SER A 58 9.67 -19.01 5.73
C SER A 58 10.40 -18.90 7.08
N ALA A 59 10.91 -20.02 7.60
CA ALA A 59 11.74 -20.02 8.79
C ALA A 59 13.04 -19.19 8.58
N ALA A 60 13.73 -19.38 7.45
CA ALA A 60 14.93 -18.59 7.16
C ALA A 60 14.64 -17.08 7.01
N PHE A 61 13.49 -16.69 6.45
CA PHE A 61 13.06 -15.29 6.45
C PHE A 61 12.72 -14.78 7.86
N THR A 62 12.15 -15.63 8.71
CA THR A 62 11.90 -15.30 10.12
C THR A 62 13.22 -15.02 10.84
N ASP A 63 14.25 -15.83 10.64
CA ASP A 63 15.57 -15.57 11.21
C ASP A 63 16.18 -14.27 10.65
N ALA A 64 16.03 -14.05 9.35
CA ALA A 64 16.64 -12.90 8.66
C ALA A 64 15.93 -11.55 8.94
N VAL A 65 14.66 -11.53 9.38
CA VAL A 65 13.93 -10.26 9.61
C VAL A 65 14.43 -9.52 10.85
N THR A 66 15.04 -10.23 11.79
CA THR A 66 15.67 -9.64 12.97
C THR A 66 16.77 -8.65 12.56
N ASP A 67 17.54 -8.96 11.50
CA ASP A 67 18.55 -8.04 10.94
C ASP A 67 17.96 -6.70 10.49
N LEU A 68 16.68 -6.68 10.10
CA LEU A 68 15.99 -5.51 9.58
C LEU A 68 15.32 -4.69 10.69
N THR A 69 14.88 -5.33 11.77
CA THR A 69 13.95 -4.75 12.76
C THR A 69 14.51 -4.66 14.18
N ASP A 70 15.55 -5.41 14.51
CA ASP A 70 16.00 -5.71 15.89
C ASP A 70 14.91 -6.33 16.78
N ARG A 71 13.83 -6.87 16.18
CA ARG A 71 12.73 -7.56 16.87
C ARG A 71 12.85 -9.06 16.71
N GLU A 72 12.76 -9.78 17.82
CA GLU A 72 12.79 -11.26 17.85
C GLU A 72 11.38 -11.89 17.94
N ASP A 73 10.34 -11.07 18.06
CA ASP A 73 8.95 -11.53 18.18
C ASP A 73 8.23 -11.67 16.83
N LEU A 74 8.89 -11.30 15.73
CA LEU A 74 8.32 -11.36 14.40
C LEU A 74 8.37 -12.78 13.81
N THR A 75 7.31 -13.15 13.08
CA THR A 75 7.31 -14.34 12.23
C THR A 75 7.13 -13.95 10.77
N VAL A 76 7.77 -14.65 9.85
CA VAL A 76 7.61 -14.45 8.40
C VAL A 76 7.04 -15.70 7.75
N ARG A 77 6.00 -15.53 6.94
CA ARG A 77 5.41 -16.58 6.10
C ARG A 77 5.57 -16.20 4.64
N CYS A 78 6.20 -17.07 3.85
CA CYS A 78 6.44 -16.84 2.44
C CYS A 78 5.93 -18.04 1.63
N ALA A 79 4.94 -17.81 0.78
CA ALA A 79 4.34 -18.79 -0.12
C ALA A 79 3.45 -18.08 -1.15
N PRO A 80 3.24 -18.65 -2.35
CA PRO A 80 2.33 -18.07 -3.34
C PRO A 80 0.92 -17.85 -2.76
N GLY A 81 0.35 -16.66 -2.98
CA GLY A 81 -0.98 -16.28 -2.52
C GLY A 81 -1.06 -15.76 -1.08
N LEU A 82 0.07 -15.63 -0.39
CA LEU A 82 0.17 -14.83 0.84
C LEU A 82 0.23 -13.33 0.51
N GLY A 83 0.33 -12.46 1.53
CA GLY A 83 0.42 -11.01 1.34
C GLY A 83 -0.92 -10.32 1.13
N ARG A 84 -2.04 -11.06 1.24
CA ARG A 84 -3.41 -10.54 1.25
C ARG A 84 -3.78 -9.70 0.00
N GLY A 85 -3.25 -10.08 -1.16
CA GLY A 85 -3.45 -9.37 -2.42
C GLY A 85 -2.41 -8.28 -2.73
N ALA A 86 -1.42 -8.10 -1.85
CA ALA A 86 -0.21 -7.33 -2.08
C ALA A 86 1.03 -8.25 -2.02
N PRO A 87 2.21 -7.82 -2.51
CA PRO A 87 3.42 -8.65 -2.40
C PRO A 87 3.87 -8.95 -0.98
N GLY A 88 3.50 -8.08 -0.04
CA GLY A 88 3.82 -8.15 1.37
C GLY A 88 2.68 -7.61 2.19
N CYS A 89 2.56 -8.10 3.43
CA CYS A 89 1.66 -7.52 4.42
C CYS A 89 2.15 -7.83 5.84
N TYR A 90 2.46 -6.80 6.61
CA TYR A 90 2.61 -6.87 8.05
C TYR A 90 1.25 -6.86 8.76
N VAL A 91 1.04 -7.80 9.68
CA VAL A 91 -0.15 -7.95 10.51
C VAL A 91 0.22 -7.68 11.97
N PRO A 92 -0.01 -6.45 12.48
CA PRO A 92 0.48 -6.04 13.80
C PRO A 92 -0.03 -6.90 14.97
N SER A 93 -1.30 -7.30 14.93
CA SER A 93 -1.94 -8.11 15.99
C SER A 93 -1.34 -9.51 16.15
N LEU A 94 -0.59 -9.98 15.15
CA LEU A 94 0.03 -11.30 15.13
C LEU A 94 1.57 -11.23 15.13
N ALA A 95 2.15 -10.03 15.13
CA ALA A 95 3.58 -9.83 14.89
C ALA A 95 4.07 -10.65 13.66
N ALA A 96 3.29 -10.64 12.58
CA ALA A 96 3.53 -11.52 11.43
C ALA A 96 3.68 -10.73 10.13
N ILE A 97 4.64 -11.14 9.30
CA ILE A 97 4.81 -10.65 7.94
C ILE A 97 4.47 -11.78 6.97
N GLU A 98 3.58 -11.50 6.04
CA GLU A 98 3.26 -12.37 4.92
C GLU A 98 3.92 -11.84 3.65
N LEU A 99 4.60 -12.72 2.90
CA LEU A 99 5.22 -12.42 1.61
C LEU A 99 4.60 -13.31 0.53
N ASP A 100 4.13 -12.72 -0.56
CA ASP A 100 3.66 -13.48 -1.71
C ASP A 100 4.85 -14.10 -2.46
N GLY A 101 4.96 -15.43 -2.34
CA GLY A 101 6.03 -16.22 -2.94
C GLY A 101 6.10 -16.14 -4.47
N ILE A 102 5.05 -15.66 -5.16
CA ILE A 102 5.08 -15.46 -6.61
C ILE A 102 6.19 -14.49 -7.05
N HIS A 103 6.60 -13.58 -6.17
CA HIS A 103 7.63 -12.59 -6.45
C HIS A 103 9.06 -13.08 -6.17
N LEU A 104 9.24 -14.31 -5.67
CA LEU A 104 10.57 -14.86 -5.37
C LEU A 104 11.44 -15.00 -6.62
N GLY A 105 10.86 -15.46 -7.73
CA GLY A 105 11.58 -15.68 -8.99
C GLY A 105 12.70 -16.73 -8.92
N GLN A 106 12.76 -17.52 -7.85
CA GLN A 106 13.74 -18.56 -7.60
C GLN A 106 13.03 -19.83 -7.09
N GLN A 107 13.71 -20.97 -7.16
CA GLN A 107 13.24 -22.19 -6.51
C GLN A 107 13.43 -22.05 -4.98
N PRO A 108 12.36 -22.16 -4.17
CA PRO A 108 12.43 -21.82 -2.73
C PRO A 108 13.44 -22.65 -1.95
N GLY A 109 13.62 -23.94 -2.30
CA GLY A 109 14.59 -24.81 -1.64
C GLY A 109 16.06 -24.48 -1.93
N THR A 110 16.33 -23.48 -2.79
CA THR A 110 17.69 -23.02 -3.12
C THR A 110 18.04 -21.69 -2.48
N CYS A 111 17.11 -21.08 -1.74
CA CYS A 111 17.27 -19.75 -1.17
C CYS A 111 17.60 -19.83 0.32
N ASP A 112 18.48 -18.95 0.77
CA ASP A 112 18.86 -18.78 2.17
C ASP A 112 19.02 -17.28 2.48
N PRO A 113 17.92 -16.59 2.87
CA PRO A 113 17.94 -15.16 3.16
C PRO A 113 18.77 -14.79 4.40
N THR A 114 19.21 -15.76 5.21
CA THR A 114 20.16 -15.49 6.31
C THR A 114 21.55 -15.14 5.77
N ARG A 115 21.85 -15.44 4.51
CA ARG A 115 23.12 -15.10 3.84
C ARG A 115 22.97 -13.80 3.05
N PRO A 116 23.69 -12.71 3.39
CA PRO A 116 23.56 -11.43 2.71
C PRO A 116 23.77 -11.48 1.19
N ALA A 117 24.68 -12.32 0.71
CA ALA A 117 24.94 -12.48 -0.73
C ALA A 117 23.78 -13.15 -1.48
N ASP A 118 23.01 -14.04 -0.82
CA ASP A 118 21.90 -14.75 -1.46
C ASP A 118 20.70 -13.83 -1.71
N ARG A 119 20.52 -12.80 -0.87
CA ARG A 119 19.48 -11.77 -1.00
C ARG A 119 19.51 -11.06 -2.35
N GLU A 120 20.69 -10.94 -2.96
CA GLU A 120 20.89 -10.31 -4.27
C GLU A 120 20.22 -11.10 -5.43
N ARG A 121 19.85 -12.37 -5.22
CA ARG A 121 19.13 -13.20 -6.20
C ARG A 121 17.64 -12.87 -6.30
N TYR A 122 17.06 -12.28 -5.25
CA TYR A 122 15.64 -11.92 -5.15
C TYR A 122 15.46 -10.52 -4.55
N PRO A 123 16.07 -9.48 -5.17
CA PRO A 123 16.16 -8.14 -4.60
C PRO A 123 14.79 -7.48 -4.40
N ALA A 124 13.81 -7.80 -5.24
CA ALA A 124 12.46 -7.27 -5.10
C ALA A 124 11.76 -7.87 -3.86
N LEU A 125 11.79 -9.18 -3.69
CA LEU A 125 11.15 -9.82 -2.53
C LEU A 125 11.84 -9.42 -1.22
N TRP A 126 13.17 -9.32 -1.20
CA TRP A 126 13.88 -8.78 -0.05
C TRP A 126 13.52 -7.32 0.22
N GLY A 127 13.32 -6.52 -0.83
CA GLY A 127 12.79 -5.15 -0.71
C GLY A 127 11.38 -5.09 -0.14
N VAL A 128 10.50 -6.04 -0.48
CA VAL A 128 9.17 -6.17 0.14
C VAL A 128 9.31 -6.50 1.63
N LEU A 129 10.14 -7.47 2.00
CA LEU A 129 10.38 -7.77 3.42
C LEU A 129 10.95 -6.56 4.17
N THR A 130 11.86 -5.81 3.55
CA THR A 130 12.43 -4.58 4.11
C THR A 130 11.34 -3.51 4.35
N HIS A 131 10.38 -3.39 3.44
CA HIS A 131 9.23 -2.50 3.57
C HIS A 131 8.29 -2.93 4.71
N GLU A 132 7.91 -4.21 4.77
CA GLU A 132 7.05 -4.72 5.86
C GLU A 132 7.74 -4.66 7.22
N ALA A 133 9.05 -4.92 7.25
CA ALA A 133 9.89 -4.73 8.43
C ALA A 133 9.89 -3.25 8.88
N ALA A 134 9.96 -2.31 7.94
CA ALA A 134 9.86 -0.89 8.25
C ALA A 134 8.49 -0.54 8.86
N HIS A 135 7.38 -1.10 8.37
CA HIS A 135 6.09 -0.99 9.06
C HIS A 135 6.13 -1.56 10.48
N ALA A 136 6.69 -2.76 10.65
CA ALA A 136 6.80 -3.42 11.95
C ALA A 136 7.64 -2.62 12.98
N THR A 137 8.59 -1.82 12.53
CA THR A 137 9.42 -0.97 13.39
C THR A 137 8.82 0.44 13.58
N HIS A 138 8.29 1.04 12.50
CA HIS A 138 8.03 2.47 12.45
C HIS A 138 6.54 2.85 12.45
N THR A 139 5.61 1.94 12.14
CA THR A 139 4.16 2.22 12.26
C THR A 139 3.72 1.91 13.69
N ARG A 140 3.76 2.92 14.58
CA ARG A 140 3.37 2.79 16.00
C ARG A 140 2.08 3.53 16.34
N TRP A 141 1.28 3.81 15.32
CA TRP A 141 -0.01 4.48 15.43
C TRP A 141 -1.08 3.68 14.67
N THR A 142 -2.35 3.94 14.97
CA THR A 142 -3.49 3.31 14.30
C THR A 142 -4.45 4.36 13.77
N ILE A 143 -5.12 4.06 12.67
CA ILE A 143 -6.21 4.91 12.17
C ILE A 143 -7.33 4.95 13.22
N PRO A 144 -7.79 6.14 13.64
CA PRO A 144 -8.96 6.27 14.51
C PRO A 144 -10.21 5.63 13.89
N GLY A 145 -11.02 4.93 14.70
CA GLY A 145 -12.19 4.20 14.21
C GLY A 145 -13.30 5.08 13.62
N ASP A 146 -13.26 6.39 13.87
CA ASP A 146 -14.17 7.40 13.34
C ASP A 146 -13.62 8.16 12.12
N ALA A 147 -12.40 7.84 11.66
CA ALA A 147 -11.83 8.44 10.48
C ALA A 147 -12.63 8.08 9.22
N SER A 148 -12.85 9.05 8.33
CA SER A 148 -13.44 8.77 7.01
C SER A 148 -12.54 7.84 6.19
N ALA A 149 -13.12 7.07 5.28
CA ALA A 149 -12.37 6.19 4.37
C ALA A 149 -11.32 6.95 3.54
N ALA A 150 -11.66 8.17 3.11
CA ALA A 150 -10.73 9.02 2.37
C ALA A 150 -9.54 9.47 3.24
N ALA A 151 -9.80 9.94 4.47
CA ALA A 151 -8.73 10.32 5.38
C ALA A 151 -7.86 9.13 5.77
N ALA A 152 -8.46 7.97 6.04
CA ALA A 152 -7.73 6.73 6.31
C ALA A 152 -6.82 6.34 5.15
N GLN A 153 -7.33 6.35 3.91
CA GLN A 153 -6.55 6.01 2.72
C GLN A 153 -5.42 7.01 2.46
N ALA A 154 -5.67 8.31 2.66
CA ALA A 154 -4.63 9.34 2.54
C ALA A 154 -3.53 9.18 3.61
N ALA A 155 -3.91 8.85 4.85
CA ALA A 155 -2.96 8.62 5.93
C ALA A 155 -2.07 7.40 5.64
N LEU A 156 -2.66 6.30 5.16
CA LEU A 156 -1.90 5.12 4.71
C LEU A 156 -0.97 5.47 3.55
N ALA A 157 -1.44 6.18 2.52
CA ALA A 157 -0.60 6.56 1.37
C ALA A 157 0.63 7.40 1.79
N LEU A 158 0.48 8.28 2.78
CA LEU A 158 1.59 9.05 3.35
C LEU A 158 2.54 8.15 4.17
N GLU A 159 1.98 7.23 4.95
CA GLU A 159 2.72 6.28 5.80
C GLU A 159 3.72 5.44 4.98
N GLU A 160 3.33 4.98 3.79
CA GLU A 160 4.15 4.18 2.88
C GLU A 160 5.55 4.75 2.65
N SER A 161 5.64 6.06 2.39
CA SER A 161 6.93 6.73 2.16
C SER A 161 7.58 7.18 3.45
N ARG A 162 6.80 7.47 4.50
CA ARG A 162 7.33 7.85 5.82
C ARG A 162 8.14 6.72 6.45
N ILE A 163 7.58 5.51 6.51
CA ILE A 163 8.25 4.34 7.09
C ILE A 163 9.54 4.00 6.34
N GLU A 164 9.56 4.17 5.01
CA GLU A 164 10.76 3.94 4.21
C GLU A 164 11.83 4.99 4.50
N VAL A 165 11.44 6.26 4.64
CA VAL A 165 12.37 7.33 5.05
C VAL A 165 12.94 7.06 6.45
N ALA A 166 12.10 6.64 7.39
CA ALA A 166 12.55 6.26 8.73
C ALA A 166 13.54 5.08 8.67
N GLN A 167 13.21 4.04 7.90
CA GLN A 167 14.05 2.87 7.71
C GLN A 167 15.39 3.22 7.08
N ILE A 168 15.45 4.01 6.01
CA ILE A 168 16.73 4.37 5.38
C ILE A 168 17.56 5.38 6.19
N ARG A 169 16.94 6.14 7.11
CA ARG A 169 17.68 6.94 8.09
C ARG A 169 18.38 6.04 9.11
N ARG A 170 17.69 5.01 9.61
CA ARG A 170 18.26 4.01 10.53
C ARG A 170 19.24 3.07 9.82
N ARG A 171 18.93 2.66 8.59
CA ARG A 171 19.64 1.66 7.78
C ARG A 171 19.81 2.13 6.34
N PRO A 172 20.81 2.99 6.05
CA PRO A 172 20.99 3.57 4.72
C PRO A 172 21.20 2.57 3.57
N ALA A 173 21.72 1.38 3.88
CA ALA A 173 21.96 0.30 2.92
C ALA A 173 20.66 -0.32 2.38
N ASP A 174 19.55 -0.17 3.10
CA ASP A 174 18.25 -0.75 2.76
C ASP A 174 17.57 -0.04 1.57
N ARG A 175 17.99 1.20 1.28
CA ARG A 175 17.49 2.02 0.17
C ARG A 175 17.47 1.27 -1.16
N ARG A 176 18.51 0.48 -1.46
CA ARG A 176 18.61 -0.24 -2.74
C ARG A 176 17.55 -1.35 -2.89
N TRP A 177 17.19 -1.97 -1.77
CA TRP A 177 16.20 -3.06 -1.75
C TRP A 177 14.80 -2.49 -1.89
N ILE A 178 14.49 -1.41 -1.16
CA ILE A 178 13.22 -0.68 -1.30
C ILE A 178 13.08 -0.17 -2.75
N ARG A 179 14.13 0.42 -3.33
CA ARG A 179 14.10 0.81 -4.75
C ARG A 179 13.81 -0.39 -5.66
N ALA A 180 14.43 -1.54 -5.41
CA ALA A 180 14.23 -2.74 -6.23
C ALA A 180 12.78 -3.27 -6.18
N CYS A 181 12.12 -3.27 -5.02
CA CYS A 181 10.72 -3.67 -4.94
C CYS A 181 9.80 -2.65 -5.62
N VAL A 182 10.00 -1.35 -5.38
CA VAL A 182 9.18 -0.30 -5.97
C VAL A 182 9.28 -0.30 -7.50
N THR A 183 10.50 -0.38 -8.06
CA THR A 183 10.70 -0.39 -9.52
C THR A 183 10.10 -1.63 -10.18
N ARG A 184 10.17 -2.81 -9.54
CA ARG A 184 9.72 -4.08 -10.16
C ARG A 184 8.25 -4.39 -9.95
N LEU A 185 7.68 -3.97 -8.82
CA LEU A 185 6.36 -4.42 -8.39
C LEU A 185 5.35 -3.27 -8.41
N VAL A 186 5.72 -2.08 -7.93
CA VAL A 186 4.80 -0.93 -7.86
C VAL A 186 4.73 -0.21 -9.20
N PHE A 187 5.88 0.08 -9.81
CA PHE A 187 5.93 0.85 -11.06
C PHE A 187 5.19 0.13 -12.20
N ALA A 188 5.31 -1.20 -12.26
CA ALA A 188 4.63 -2.04 -13.25
C ALA A 188 3.10 -1.87 -13.20
N GLU A 189 2.51 -1.66 -12.02
CA GLU A 189 1.05 -1.47 -11.84
C GLU A 189 0.57 -0.16 -12.46
N PHE A 190 1.40 0.89 -12.45
CA PHE A 190 1.06 2.21 -13.01
C PHE A 190 1.45 2.38 -14.49
N THR A 191 2.28 1.49 -15.04
CA THR A 191 2.79 1.62 -16.41
C THR A 191 2.47 0.46 -17.33
N SER A 192 1.84 -0.61 -16.84
CA SER A 192 1.45 -1.72 -17.71
C SER A 192 0.29 -1.31 -18.63
N PRO A 193 0.43 -1.44 -19.96
CA PRO A 193 -0.71 -1.30 -20.86
C PRO A 193 -1.72 -2.41 -20.57
N THR A 194 -2.99 -2.06 -20.39
CA THR A 194 -4.09 -3.04 -20.30
C THR A 194 -4.11 -3.87 -21.59
N ALA A 195 -3.85 -5.18 -21.48
CA ALA A 195 -3.94 -6.07 -22.63
C ALA A 195 -5.40 -6.12 -23.14
N PRO A 196 -5.66 -6.05 -24.46
CA PRO A 196 -6.99 -6.26 -24.99
C PRO A 196 -7.45 -7.70 -24.68
N PRO A 197 -8.75 -7.92 -24.40
CA PRO A 197 -9.25 -9.26 -24.15
C PRO A 197 -9.00 -10.14 -25.39
N ALA A 198 -8.36 -11.28 -25.18
CA ALA A 198 -8.14 -12.28 -26.21
C ALA A 198 -9.50 -12.74 -26.76
N ALA A 199 -9.67 -12.66 -28.08
CA ALA A 199 -10.86 -13.16 -28.75
C ALA A 199 -10.87 -14.70 -28.68
N THR A 200 -11.68 -15.27 -27.79
CA THR A 200 -11.94 -16.71 -27.76
C THR A 200 -13.00 -17.06 -28.79
N SER A 201 -12.58 -17.84 -29.79
CA SER A 201 -13.43 -18.46 -30.81
C SER A 201 -14.55 -19.30 -30.18
N ALA A 202 -15.77 -19.12 -30.68
CA ALA A 202 -16.98 -19.80 -30.24
C ALA A 202 -16.97 -21.29 -30.59
N THR A 203 -17.38 -22.16 -29.65
CA THR A 203 -18.18 -23.38 -29.89
C THR A 203 -18.72 -23.94 -28.55
N THR A 204 -20.05 -24.10 -28.47
CA THR A 204 -20.88 -24.90 -27.51
C THR A 204 -21.43 -24.24 -26.22
N PRO A 205 -22.77 -24.23 -26.00
CA PRO A 205 -23.44 -23.94 -24.70
C PRO A 205 -23.95 -25.25 -24.02
N PRO A 206 -24.57 -25.26 -22.80
CA PRO A 206 -24.70 -24.24 -21.73
C PRO A 206 -24.43 -24.75 -20.29
N ALA A 207 -24.23 -23.82 -19.33
CA ALA A 207 -24.76 -23.90 -17.96
C ALA A 207 -24.72 -22.51 -17.33
N ALA A 208 -25.85 -22.04 -16.77
CA ALA A 208 -25.99 -20.72 -16.17
C ALA A 208 -25.01 -20.55 -14.99
N SER A 209 -23.92 -19.83 -15.25
CA SER A 209 -23.00 -19.34 -14.22
C SER A 209 -23.43 -17.93 -13.88
N SER A 210 -23.78 -17.69 -12.62
CA SER A 210 -23.89 -16.39 -11.98
C SER A 210 -22.50 -15.74 -11.87
N GLY A 211 -21.90 -15.45 -13.01
CA GLY A 211 -20.65 -14.71 -13.15
C GLY A 211 -20.94 -13.21 -13.21
N THR A 212 -20.31 -12.47 -12.31
CA THR A 212 -20.20 -11.00 -12.35
C THR A 212 -19.74 -10.55 -13.74
N PRO A 213 -20.37 -9.52 -14.35
CA PRO A 213 -19.98 -9.08 -15.68
C PRO A 213 -18.51 -8.59 -15.67
N PRO A 214 -17.73 -8.86 -16.74
CA PRO A 214 -16.40 -8.30 -16.88
C PRO A 214 -16.53 -6.78 -16.99
N VAL A 215 -15.70 -6.06 -16.23
CA VAL A 215 -15.60 -4.61 -16.29
C VAL A 215 -15.14 -4.22 -17.69
N THR A 216 -16.08 -3.72 -18.49
CA THR A 216 -15.81 -3.00 -19.73
C THR A 216 -15.05 -1.72 -19.38
N THR A 217 -13.84 -1.55 -19.90
CA THR A 217 -13.08 -0.30 -19.81
C THR A 217 -13.80 0.86 -20.49
N PRO A 218 -14.07 1.98 -19.82
CA PRO A 218 -13.77 3.28 -20.39
C PRO A 218 -12.27 3.54 -20.19
N ASN A 219 -11.67 4.27 -21.12
CA ASN A 219 -10.37 4.90 -20.92
C ASN A 219 -10.54 5.99 -19.85
N THR A 220 -10.74 5.61 -18.59
CA THR A 220 -11.07 6.51 -17.49
C THR A 220 -9.86 7.38 -17.21
N ALA A 221 -9.98 8.68 -17.52
CA ALA A 221 -8.96 9.66 -17.19
C ALA A 221 -8.59 9.56 -15.71
N MET A 222 -7.29 9.61 -15.41
CA MET A 222 -6.79 9.58 -14.03
C MET A 222 -7.46 10.70 -13.23
N THR A 223 -8.27 10.33 -12.24
CA THR A 223 -8.94 11.30 -11.36
C THR A 223 -7.89 12.05 -10.52
N PRO A 224 -8.20 13.25 -9.99
CA PRO A 224 -7.31 13.93 -9.04
C PRO A 224 -6.93 13.05 -7.84
N TRP A 225 -7.87 12.23 -7.35
CA TRP A 225 -7.60 11.26 -6.30
C TRP A 225 -6.53 10.24 -6.70
N ASN A 226 -6.71 9.59 -7.85
CA ASN A 226 -5.76 8.60 -8.35
C ASN A 226 -4.38 9.23 -8.64
N ALA A 227 -4.36 10.47 -9.14
CA ALA A 227 -3.15 11.23 -9.38
C ALA A 227 -2.39 11.53 -8.09
N GLY A 228 -3.10 12.00 -7.07
CA GLY A 228 -2.53 12.23 -5.75
C GLY A 228 -1.99 10.93 -5.15
N TYR A 229 -2.79 9.87 -5.16
CA TYR A 229 -2.40 8.58 -4.61
C TYR A 229 -1.13 8.03 -5.29
N ALA A 230 -1.04 8.08 -6.62
CA ALA A 230 0.17 7.72 -7.35
C ALA A 230 1.37 8.62 -7.00
N ALA A 231 1.14 9.92 -6.75
CA ALA A 231 2.17 10.85 -6.30
C ALA A 231 2.73 10.48 -4.92
N ALA A 232 1.85 10.17 -3.95
CA ALA A 232 2.26 9.69 -2.63
C ALA A 232 3.08 8.40 -2.74
N LEU A 233 2.69 7.48 -3.62
CA LEU A 233 3.40 6.22 -3.78
C LEU A 233 4.72 6.35 -4.54
N LEU A 234 4.89 7.27 -5.49
CA LEU A 234 6.08 7.25 -6.36
C LEU A 234 6.86 8.57 -6.37
N LEU A 235 6.19 9.72 -6.32
CA LEU A 235 6.89 11.01 -6.27
C LEU A 235 7.47 11.28 -4.88
N ALA A 236 6.76 10.93 -3.80
CA ALA A 236 7.31 11.02 -2.44
C ALA A 236 8.59 10.18 -2.27
N ARG A 237 8.65 9.00 -2.92
CA ARG A 237 9.85 8.14 -2.96
C ARG A 237 10.97 8.73 -3.83
N THR A 238 10.63 9.56 -4.83
CA THR A 238 11.62 10.32 -5.61
C THR A 238 12.23 11.42 -4.75
N ASP A 239 11.40 12.18 -4.04
CA ASP A 239 11.83 13.24 -3.11
C ASP A 239 12.68 12.69 -1.95
N ALA A 240 12.34 11.49 -1.46
CA ALA A 240 13.13 10.75 -0.46
C ALA A 240 14.47 10.19 -0.98
N GLY A 241 14.75 10.31 -2.29
CA GLY A 241 15.96 9.77 -2.92
C GLY A 241 15.98 8.24 -3.02
N ILE A 242 14.83 7.57 -2.93
CA ILE A 242 14.68 6.12 -3.14
C ILE A 242 14.61 5.83 -4.64
N LEU A 243 13.77 6.60 -5.36
CA LEU A 243 13.70 6.58 -6.82
C LEU A 243 14.48 7.76 -7.41
N LYS A 244 14.95 7.63 -8.65
CA LYS A 244 15.55 8.73 -9.41
C LYS A 244 14.47 9.51 -10.15
N PRO A 245 14.64 10.83 -10.34
CA PRO A 245 13.69 11.64 -11.13
C PRO A 245 13.44 11.12 -12.55
N ALA A 246 14.46 10.55 -13.19
CA ALA A 246 14.33 9.96 -14.52
C ALA A 246 13.41 8.72 -14.54
N GLU A 247 13.29 8.00 -13.43
CA GLU A 247 12.41 6.83 -13.31
C GLU A 247 10.95 7.27 -13.24
N THR A 248 10.64 8.36 -12.54
CA THR A 248 9.26 8.83 -12.31
C THR A 248 8.80 9.94 -13.26
N GLY A 249 9.64 10.42 -14.17
CA GLY A 249 9.37 11.60 -15.01
C GLY A 249 8.06 11.54 -15.82
N LYS A 250 7.70 10.37 -16.39
CA LYS A 250 6.42 10.21 -17.12
C LYS A 250 5.22 10.33 -16.19
N LEU A 251 5.30 9.73 -15.01
CA LEU A 251 4.25 9.83 -14.01
C LEU A 251 4.15 11.26 -13.47
N ALA A 252 5.28 11.90 -13.18
CA ALA A 252 5.32 13.29 -12.73
C ALA A 252 4.62 14.23 -13.72
N ALA A 253 4.87 14.06 -15.03
CA ALA A 253 4.19 14.83 -16.06
C ALA A 253 2.67 14.55 -16.10
N ALA A 254 2.24 13.29 -15.98
CA ALA A 254 0.82 12.92 -15.95
C ALA A 254 0.11 13.48 -14.71
N VAL A 255 0.70 13.32 -13.53
CA VAL A 255 0.19 13.87 -12.26
C VAL A 255 0.11 15.39 -12.33
N LEU A 256 1.15 16.06 -12.85
CA LEU A 256 1.16 17.51 -13.04
C LEU A 256 0.06 17.97 -14.00
N GLY A 257 -0.19 17.22 -15.08
CA GLY A 257 -1.27 17.51 -16.02
C GLY A 257 -2.66 17.43 -15.40
N VAL A 258 -2.89 16.50 -14.46
CA VAL A 258 -4.18 16.31 -13.78
C VAL A 258 -4.37 17.29 -12.62
N LEU A 259 -3.36 17.46 -11.78
CA LEU A 259 -3.47 18.25 -10.54
C LEU A 259 -3.10 19.73 -10.73
N GLY A 260 -2.29 20.04 -11.72
CA GLY A 260 -1.62 21.33 -11.84
C GLY A 260 -0.48 21.52 -10.81
N PRO A 261 0.37 22.52 -11.03
CA PRO A 261 1.58 22.73 -10.21
C PRO A 261 1.26 23.07 -8.76
N THR A 262 0.20 23.85 -8.51
CA THR A 262 -0.16 24.31 -7.16
C THR A 262 -0.59 23.16 -6.25
N ARG A 263 -1.50 22.29 -6.72
CA ARG A 263 -1.94 21.14 -5.92
C ARG A 263 -0.82 20.15 -5.71
N LEU A 264 -0.05 19.83 -6.76
CA LEU A 264 1.08 18.91 -6.63
C LEU A 264 2.13 19.42 -5.63
N SER A 265 2.47 20.71 -5.68
CA SER A 265 3.37 21.34 -4.72
C SER A 265 2.82 21.29 -3.29
N ALA A 266 1.51 21.52 -3.11
CA ALA A 266 0.87 21.44 -1.80
C ALA A 266 0.88 20.01 -1.25
N LEU A 267 0.58 19.00 -2.07
CA LEU A 267 0.72 17.59 -1.68
C LEU A 267 2.18 17.27 -1.33
N SER A 268 3.14 17.85 -2.06
CA SER A 268 4.57 17.67 -1.80
C SER A 268 5.00 18.16 -0.43
N ALA A 269 4.51 19.32 -0.02
CA ALA A 269 4.72 19.78 1.33
C ALA A 269 4.17 18.80 2.37
N LEU A 270 3.03 18.14 2.12
CA LEU A 270 2.44 17.19 3.07
C LEU A 270 3.24 15.90 3.23
N TRP A 271 3.75 15.28 2.15
CA TRP A 271 4.58 14.07 2.34
C TRP A 271 5.94 14.39 2.95
N HIS A 272 6.52 15.57 2.67
CA HIS A 272 7.73 16.01 3.39
C HIS A 272 7.49 16.21 4.89
N LEU A 273 6.33 16.76 5.27
CA LEU A 273 5.93 16.83 6.67
C LEU A 273 5.75 15.43 7.26
N ALA A 274 5.07 14.52 6.54
CA ALA A 274 4.91 13.13 6.96
C ALA A 274 6.27 12.47 7.22
N HIS A 275 7.25 12.63 6.33
CA HIS A 275 8.63 12.12 6.48
C HIS A 275 9.37 12.63 7.73
N ALA A 276 8.91 13.72 8.32
CA ALA A 276 9.44 14.27 9.57
C ALA A 276 8.60 13.88 10.80
N THR A 277 7.38 13.38 10.60
CA THR A 277 6.47 12.94 11.66
C THR A 277 7.01 11.71 12.40
N ARG A 278 6.88 11.73 13.73
CA ARG A 278 7.29 10.62 14.60
C ARG A 278 6.45 9.37 14.36
N ASP A 279 7.04 8.21 14.68
CA ASP A 279 6.43 6.89 14.51
C ASP A 279 5.11 6.69 15.28
N ASP A 280 4.89 7.45 16.36
CA ASP A 280 3.73 7.35 17.26
C ASP A 280 2.74 8.52 17.14
N ASP A 281 2.98 9.48 16.25
CA ASP A 281 2.20 10.72 16.16
C ASP A 281 1.01 10.57 15.20
N ALA A 282 -0.01 9.87 15.70
CA ALA A 282 -1.27 9.62 14.99
C ALA A 282 -1.98 10.92 14.60
N ASP A 283 -1.98 11.91 15.50
CA ASP A 283 -2.71 13.17 15.33
C ASP A 283 -2.16 13.96 14.14
N THR A 284 -0.83 14.09 14.06
CA THR A 284 -0.19 14.75 12.91
C THR A 284 -0.46 13.99 11.61
N MET A 285 -0.34 12.65 11.61
CA MET A 285 -0.62 11.85 10.39
C MET A 285 -2.05 12.03 9.89
N MET A 286 -3.04 12.03 10.80
CA MET A 286 -4.44 12.23 10.44
C MET A 286 -4.72 13.68 10.01
N ASP A 287 -4.06 14.67 10.60
CA ASP A 287 -4.15 16.07 10.16
C ASP A 287 -3.60 16.28 8.75
N LEU A 288 -2.46 15.67 8.43
CA LEU A 288 -1.90 15.68 7.08
C LEU A 288 -2.85 15.01 6.09
N ALA A 289 -3.45 13.88 6.46
CA ALA A 289 -4.44 13.19 5.64
C ALA A 289 -5.71 14.03 5.37
N ARG A 290 -6.24 14.74 6.38
CA ARG A 290 -7.38 15.66 6.17
C ARG A 290 -7.01 16.83 5.25
N ARG A 291 -5.78 17.37 5.37
CA ARG A 291 -5.28 18.40 4.45
C ARG A 291 -5.12 17.87 3.02
N TRP A 292 -4.65 16.64 2.88
CA TRP A 292 -4.54 15.93 1.60
C TRP A 292 -5.89 15.84 0.90
N CYS A 293 -6.93 15.36 1.59
CA CYS A 293 -8.29 15.29 1.05
C CYS A 293 -8.77 16.66 0.57
N ARG A 294 -8.56 17.72 1.36
CA ARG A 294 -8.95 19.10 0.98
C ARG A 294 -8.23 19.60 -0.26
N ILE A 295 -6.93 19.32 -0.44
CA ILE A 295 -6.18 19.69 -1.66
C ILE A 295 -6.76 19.02 -2.92
N LEU A 296 -7.34 17.83 -2.75
CA LEU A 296 -7.95 17.04 -3.82
C LEU A 296 -9.47 17.26 -3.94
N ASP A 297 -10.03 18.26 -3.24
CA ASP A 297 -11.46 18.56 -3.17
C ASP A 297 -12.33 17.37 -2.69
N VAL A 298 -11.76 16.48 -1.88
CA VAL A 298 -12.46 15.38 -1.22
C VAL A 298 -12.83 15.81 0.20
N ASN A 299 -14.11 15.63 0.58
CA ASN A 299 -14.56 15.94 1.93
C ASN A 299 -13.94 14.95 2.94
N PRO A 300 -13.10 15.42 3.88
CA PRO A 300 -12.41 14.56 4.85
C PRO A 300 -13.31 14.03 5.98
N ASP A 301 -14.49 14.61 6.17
CA ASP A 301 -15.39 14.30 7.30
C ASP A 301 -16.64 13.54 6.87
N ARG A 302 -16.77 13.26 5.57
CA ARG A 302 -17.90 12.50 5.04
C ARG A 302 -17.76 11.03 5.47
N PRO A 303 -18.72 10.44 6.20
CA PRO A 303 -18.72 9.01 6.45
C PRO A 303 -18.82 8.24 5.12
N ALA A 304 -18.22 7.06 5.09
CA ALA A 304 -18.17 6.17 3.92
C ALA A 304 -19.58 5.80 3.42
#